data_AF-A0A0V0JAF9-F1
#
_entry.id   AF-A0A0V0JAF9-F1
#
_cell.length_a   1.000
_cell.length_b   1.000
_cell.length_c   1.000
_cell.angle_alpha   90.00
_cell.angle_beta   90.00
_cell.angle_gamma   90.00
#
_symmetry.space_group_name_H-M   'P 1'
#
loop_
_entity.id
_entity.type
_entity.pdbx_description
1 polymer ?
#
loop_
_entity_poly.entity_id
_entity_poly.type
_entity_poly.pdbx_seq_one_letter_code
_entity_poly.pdbx_strand_id
1 'polypeptide(L)'
;MCLLLALFTGLFFVTECSAQPGNIYCGQQTCYEVLGVSRDADLSAIQKAYRSLARQHHPDKHATQERKVAAEQEFIKIATAYEVLRDAEQRGEYDYMLDHPEEMYYNYYRYYRRRYTPKVDVRLVLLGAILVVSTIQVKSQLNFLVFLFGSSFNAMAAF
;
A
#
# COMPACT_ATOMS: atom_id res chain seq x y z
N MET A 1 51.87 -3.42 -13.13
CA MET A 1 51.13 -2.36 -13.88
C MET A 1 49.74 -2.79 -14.38
N CYS A 2 49.18 -3.96 -13.99
CA CYS A 2 47.79 -4.34 -14.30
C CYS A 2 46.79 -4.11 -13.15
N LEU A 3 47.24 -3.72 -11.95
CA LEU A 3 46.38 -3.53 -10.77
C LEU A 3 45.76 -2.13 -10.64
N LEU A 4 46.15 -1.17 -11.50
CA LEU A 4 45.66 0.22 -11.45
C LEU A 4 44.51 0.52 -12.43
N LEU A 5 44.17 -0.40 -13.34
CA LEU A 5 43.06 -0.21 -14.31
C LEU A 5 41.71 -0.72 -13.81
N ALA A 6 41.66 -1.48 -12.71
CA ALA A 6 40.40 -1.97 -12.14
C ALA A 6 39.63 -0.91 -11.33
N LEU A 7 40.25 0.26 -11.04
CA LEU A 7 39.60 1.36 -10.34
C LEU A 7 38.85 2.33 -11.28
N PHE A 8 39.06 2.25 -12.60
CA PHE A 8 38.46 3.19 -13.55
C PHE A 8 37.22 2.64 -14.28
N THR A 9 36.92 1.35 -14.19
CA THR A 9 35.75 0.72 -14.82
C THR A 9 34.80 0.04 -13.83
N GLY A 10 34.78 0.51 -12.58
CA GLY A 10 33.86 0.02 -11.54
C GLY A 10 32.66 0.92 -11.26
N LEU A 11 32.55 2.07 -11.92
CA LEU A 11 31.45 3.03 -11.77
C LEU A 11 30.38 2.92 -12.87
N PHE A 12 30.38 1.80 -13.60
CA PHE A 12 29.49 1.54 -14.74
C PHE A 12 28.70 0.23 -14.62
N PHE A 13 28.56 -0.33 -13.41
CA PHE A 13 27.27 -0.93 -13.10
C PHE A 13 26.37 0.21 -12.62
N VAL A 14 25.97 1.04 -13.60
CA VAL A 14 24.59 1.48 -13.62
C VAL A 14 23.81 0.15 -13.66
N THR A 15 23.51 -0.37 -12.48
CA THR A 15 22.23 -1.04 -12.33
C THR A 15 21.27 -0.03 -12.90
N GLU A 16 20.79 -0.32 -14.10
CA GLU A 16 19.51 0.15 -14.56
C GLU A 16 18.54 -0.29 -13.48
N CYS A 17 18.45 0.51 -12.42
CA CYS A 17 17.27 0.59 -11.62
C CYS A 17 16.26 1.05 -12.64
N SER A 18 15.56 0.10 -13.26
CA SER A 18 14.36 0.36 -14.02
C SER A 18 13.37 0.93 -13.01
N ALA A 19 13.58 2.19 -12.64
CA ALA A 19 12.58 3.04 -12.05
C ALA A 19 11.55 3.27 -13.15
N GLN A 20 10.78 2.22 -13.43
CA GLN A 20 9.54 2.37 -14.15
C GLN A 20 8.71 3.31 -13.28
N PRO A 21 8.34 4.51 -13.79
CA PRO A 21 7.44 5.36 -13.05
C PRO A 21 6.16 4.55 -12.80
N GLY A 22 5.82 4.40 -11.51
CA GLY A 22 4.60 3.85 -10.95
C GLY A 22 3.81 2.91 -11.85
N ASN A 23 3.91 1.60 -11.59
CA ASN A 23 3.07 0.56 -12.17
C ASN A 23 1.61 0.70 -11.68
N ILE A 24 0.93 1.79 -12.01
CA ILE A 24 -0.45 2.02 -11.60
C ILE A 24 -1.32 0.86 -12.10
N TYR A 25 -2.13 0.29 -11.20
CA TYR A 25 -2.92 -0.91 -11.42
C TYR A 25 -2.09 -2.20 -11.64
N CYS A 26 -2.04 -2.74 -12.85
CA CYS A 26 -1.46 -4.05 -13.18
C CYS A 26 -0.04 -3.96 -13.77
N GLY A 27 0.51 -2.74 -13.84
CA GLY A 27 1.87 -2.47 -14.32
C GLY A 27 2.02 -2.51 -15.83
N GLN A 28 2.92 -3.36 -16.34
CA GLN A 28 3.25 -3.36 -17.77
C GLN A 28 2.16 -4.01 -18.65
N GLN A 29 1.35 -4.90 -18.08
CA GLN A 29 0.25 -5.59 -18.77
C GLN A 29 -1.08 -4.96 -18.39
N THR A 30 -2.05 -5.02 -19.30
CA THR A 30 -3.41 -4.59 -18.97
C THR A 30 -4.05 -5.56 -17.98
N CYS A 31 -4.94 -5.08 -17.12
CA CYS A 31 -5.64 -5.95 -16.17
C CYS A 31 -6.54 -6.98 -16.88
N TYR A 32 -6.97 -6.68 -18.11
CA TYR A 32 -7.68 -7.60 -18.99
C TYR A 32 -6.78 -8.73 -19.47
N GLU A 33 -5.54 -8.43 -19.87
CA GLU A 33 -4.53 -9.43 -20.25
C GLU A 33 -4.14 -10.32 -19.07
N VAL A 34 -3.94 -9.75 -17.88
CA VAL A 34 -3.60 -10.52 -16.66
C VAL A 34 -4.68 -11.55 -16.33
N LEU A 35 -5.95 -11.22 -16.54
CA LEU A 35 -7.07 -12.16 -16.35
C LEU A 35 -7.38 -13.01 -17.59
N GLY A 36 -6.79 -12.71 -18.74
CA GLY A 36 -7.07 -13.39 -20.01
C GLY A 36 -8.51 -13.19 -20.51
N VAL A 37 -9.09 -12.00 -20.28
CA VAL A 37 -10.47 -11.66 -20.66
C VAL A 37 -10.50 -10.49 -21.64
N SER A 38 -11.57 -10.39 -22.44
CA SER A 38 -11.78 -9.24 -23.33
C SER A 38 -12.14 -7.98 -22.53
N ARG A 39 -11.88 -6.80 -23.10
CA ARG A 39 -12.34 -5.51 -22.57
C ARG A 39 -13.86 -5.44 -22.44
N ASP A 40 -14.60 -6.15 -23.30
CA ASP A 40 -16.07 -6.23 -23.29
C ASP A 40 -16.61 -7.34 -22.36
N ALA A 41 -15.75 -8.02 -21.60
CA ALA A 41 -16.18 -9.11 -20.73
C ALA A 41 -17.12 -8.60 -19.63
N ASP A 42 -18.19 -9.37 -19.41
CA ASP A 42 -19.10 -9.15 -18.29
C ASP A 42 -18.44 -9.53 -16.95
N LEU A 43 -18.95 -8.96 -15.86
CA LEU A 43 -18.48 -9.22 -14.49
C LEU A 43 -18.48 -10.72 -14.15
N SER A 44 -19.44 -11.48 -14.67
CA SER A 44 -19.50 -12.94 -14.49
C SER A 44 -18.30 -13.66 -15.09
N ALA A 45 -17.86 -13.27 -16.29
CA ALA A 45 -16.70 -13.82 -16.98
C ALA A 45 -15.41 -13.46 -16.25
N ILE A 46 -15.28 -12.20 -15.81
CA ILE A 46 -14.16 -11.70 -15.02
C ILE A 46 -14.02 -12.49 -13.71
N GLN A 47 -15.13 -12.70 -13.00
CA GLN A 47 -15.13 -13.47 -11.75
C GLN A 47 -14.78 -14.94 -11.97
N LYS A 48 -15.24 -15.54 -13.07
CA LYS A 48 -14.89 -16.93 -13.44
C LYS A 48 -13.40 -17.08 -13.75
N ALA A 49 -12.84 -16.15 -14.53
CA ALA A 49 -11.42 -16.12 -14.87
C ALA A 49 -10.55 -15.97 -13.61
N TYR A 50 -10.87 -15.00 -12.75
CA TYR A 50 -10.20 -14.79 -11.46
C TYR A 50 -10.20 -16.06 -10.60
N ARG A 51 -11.36 -16.71 -10.41
CA ARG A 51 -11.46 -17.95 -9.61
C ARG A 51 -10.63 -19.09 -10.20
N SER A 52 -10.52 -19.17 -11.52
CA SER A 52 -9.69 -20.18 -12.19
C SER A 52 -8.21 -19.94 -11.94
N LEU A 53 -7.73 -18.71 -12.18
CA LEU A 53 -6.34 -18.32 -12.05
C LEU A 53 -5.87 -18.33 -10.58
N ALA A 54 -6.71 -17.87 -9.65
CA ALA A 54 -6.44 -17.90 -8.22
C ALA A 54 -6.17 -19.32 -7.69
N ARG A 55 -6.90 -20.33 -8.21
CA ARG A 55 -6.66 -21.75 -7.87
C ARG A 55 -5.43 -22.33 -8.54
N GLN A 56 -4.93 -21.73 -9.62
CA GLN A 56 -3.73 -22.21 -10.32
C GLN A 56 -2.46 -21.65 -9.65
N HIS A 57 -2.47 -20.36 -9.31
CA HIS A 57 -1.34 -19.64 -8.73
C HIS A 57 -1.37 -19.56 -7.20
N HIS A 58 -2.19 -20.38 -6.53
CA HIS A 58 -2.21 -20.41 -5.06
C HIS A 58 -0.86 -20.93 -4.52
N PRO A 59 -0.19 -20.22 -3.57
CA PRO A 59 1.14 -20.60 -3.09
C PRO A 59 1.18 -22.01 -2.46
N ASP A 60 0.08 -22.48 -1.85
CA ASP A 60 -0.01 -23.83 -1.27
C ASP A 60 0.19 -24.98 -2.27
N LYS A 61 0.03 -24.74 -3.56
CA LYS A 61 0.21 -25.78 -4.59
C LYS A 61 1.67 -26.03 -4.94
N HIS A 62 2.58 -25.19 -4.48
CA HIS A 62 3.98 -25.24 -4.88
C HIS A 62 4.85 -25.73 -3.72
N ALA A 63 5.64 -26.78 -3.97
CA ALA A 63 6.46 -27.42 -2.94
C ALA A 63 7.75 -26.64 -2.59
N THR A 64 8.35 -25.97 -3.57
CA THR A 64 9.65 -25.28 -3.43
C THR A 64 9.46 -23.79 -3.15
N GLN A 65 10.31 -23.21 -2.30
CA GLN A 65 10.21 -21.80 -1.89
C GLN A 65 10.26 -20.83 -3.07
N GLU A 66 11.12 -21.06 -4.06
CA GLU A 66 11.22 -20.21 -5.26
C GLU A 66 9.90 -20.17 -6.05
N ARG A 67 9.25 -21.33 -6.21
CA ARG A 67 7.95 -21.42 -6.89
C ARG A 67 6.81 -20.80 -6.08
N LYS A 68 6.88 -20.85 -4.74
CA LYS A 68 5.91 -20.15 -3.88
C LYS A 68 6.00 -18.64 -4.06
N VAL A 69 7.21 -18.09 -4.07
CA VAL A 69 7.43 -16.64 -4.29
C VAL A 69 6.93 -16.22 -5.68
N ALA A 70 7.25 -16.99 -6.72
CA ALA A 70 6.76 -16.69 -8.07
C ALA A 70 5.22 -16.77 -8.17
N ALA A 71 4.61 -17.77 -7.53
CA ALA A 71 3.16 -17.92 -7.49
C ALA A 71 2.48 -16.80 -6.71
N GLU A 72 3.05 -16.36 -5.59
CA GLU A 72 2.56 -15.25 -4.79
C GLU A 72 2.59 -13.93 -5.57
N GLN A 73 3.69 -13.64 -6.27
CA GLN A 73 3.79 -12.44 -7.11
C GLN A 73 2.71 -12.43 -8.20
N GLU A 74 2.48 -13.56 -8.85
CA GLU A 74 1.46 -13.67 -9.89
C GLU A 74 0.05 -13.59 -9.31
N PHE A 75 -0.17 -14.21 -8.15
CA PHE A 75 -1.42 -14.13 -7.42
C PHE A 75 -1.78 -12.68 -7.03
N ILE A 76 -0.80 -11.88 -6.57
CA ILE A 76 -1.00 -10.46 -6.26
C ILE A 76 -1.43 -9.68 -7.50
N LYS A 77 -0.81 -9.94 -8.66
CA LYS A 77 -1.22 -9.30 -9.93
C LYS A 77 -2.64 -9.68 -10.32
N ILE A 78 -2.99 -10.97 -10.28
CA ILE A 78 -4.33 -11.49 -10.59
C ILE A 78 -5.38 -10.87 -9.65
N ALA A 79 -5.08 -10.79 -8.36
CA ALA A 79 -5.96 -10.17 -7.37
C ALA A 79 -6.14 -8.67 -7.66
N THR A 80 -5.06 -7.95 -7.95
CA THR A 80 -5.10 -6.52 -8.30
C THR A 80 -5.94 -6.29 -9.57
N ALA A 81 -5.75 -7.10 -10.62
CA ALA A 81 -6.54 -7.01 -11.84
C ALA A 81 -8.04 -7.21 -11.58
N TYR A 82 -8.38 -8.20 -10.76
CA TYR A 82 -9.77 -8.45 -10.39
C TYR A 82 -10.37 -7.31 -9.54
N GLU A 83 -9.62 -6.74 -8.58
CA GLU A 83 -10.10 -5.61 -7.79
C GLU A 83 -10.49 -4.42 -8.66
N VAL A 84 -9.67 -4.11 -9.66
CA VAL A 84 -9.86 -2.99 -10.58
C VAL A 84 -11.05 -3.21 -11.50
N LEU A 85 -11.19 -4.43 -12.05
CA LEU A 85 -12.21 -4.73 -13.05
C LEU A 85 -13.57 -5.11 -12.46
N ARG A 86 -13.63 -5.49 -11.17
CA ARG A 86 -14.88 -5.86 -10.48
C ARG A 86 -15.74 -4.64 -10.16
N ASP A 87 -15.13 -3.54 -9.77
CA ASP A 87 -15.86 -2.30 -9.47
C ASP A 87 -16.11 -1.53 -10.76
N ALA A 88 -17.38 -1.28 -11.08
CA ALA A 88 -17.78 -0.58 -12.30
C ALA A 88 -17.20 0.85 -12.37
N GLU A 89 -17.09 1.55 -11.24
CA GLU A 89 -16.53 2.90 -11.20
C GLU A 89 -15.01 2.86 -11.45
N GLN A 90 -14.31 1.94 -10.78
CA GLN A 90 -12.87 1.76 -10.96
C GLN A 90 -12.51 1.27 -12.37
N ARG A 91 -13.34 0.39 -12.93
CA ARG A 91 -13.21 -0.10 -14.31
C ARG A 91 -13.36 1.05 -15.30
N GLY A 92 -14.34 1.94 -15.10
CA GLY A 92 -14.51 3.13 -15.93
C GLY A 92 -13.31 4.08 -15.86
N GLU A 93 -12.76 4.33 -14.66
CA GLU A 93 -11.53 5.11 -14.50
C GLU A 93 -10.32 4.45 -15.19
N TYR A 94 -10.21 3.13 -15.09
CA TYR A 94 -9.16 2.34 -15.71
C TYR A 94 -9.26 2.35 -17.24
N ASP A 95 -10.47 2.15 -17.77
CA ASP A 95 -10.76 2.22 -19.20
C ASP A 95 -10.46 3.62 -19.76
N TYR A 96 -10.83 4.68 -19.02
CA TYR A 96 -10.50 6.06 -19.40
C TYR A 96 -8.98 6.27 -19.48
N MET A 97 -8.22 5.76 -18.50
CA MET A 97 -6.75 5.84 -18.51
C MET A 97 -6.14 5.10 -19.70
N LEU A 98 -6.69 3.95 -20.10
CA LEU A 98 -6.22 3.21 -21.26
C LEU A 98 -6.46 3.97 -22.57
N ASP A 99 -7.57 4.70 -22.67
CA ASP A 99 -7.92 5.48 -23.87
C ASP A 99 -7.19 6.84 -23.93
N HIS A 100 -6.77 7.41 -22.79
CA HIS A 100 -6.11 8.73 -22.68
C HIS A 100 -4.75 8.64 -21.96
N PRO A 101 -3.74 7.96 -22.55
CA PRO A 101 -2.43 7.79 -21.93
C PRO A 101 -1.66 9.12 -21.76
N GLU A 102 -1.99 10.15 -22.53
CA GLU A 102 -1.40 11.49 -22.45
C GLU A 102 -1.75 12.24 -21.15
N GLU A 103 -2.89 11.91 -20.50
CA GLU A 103 -3.35 12.54 -19.27
C GLU A 103 -2.72 11.94 -18.00
N MET A 104 -1.42 11.62 -18.08
CA MET A 104 -0.67 10.89 -17.04
C MET A 104 -0.87 11.47 -15.63
N TYR A 105 -0.81 12.81 -15.48
CA TYR A 105 -0.96 13.47 -14.19
C TYR A 105 -2.35 13.24 -13.55
N TYR A 106 -3.42 13.35 -14.35
CA TYR A 106 -4.79 13.21 -13.85
C TYR A 106 -5.14 11.75 -13.55
N ASN A 107 -4.72 10.83 -14.42
CA ASN A 107 -4.91 9.40 -14.21
C ASN A 107 -4.20 8.93 -12.93
N TYR A 108 -2.98 9.42 -12.71
CA TYR A 108 -2.23 9.16 -11.49
C TYR A 108 -2.96 9.73 -10.26
N TYR A 109 -3.40 10.99 -10.30
CA TYR A 109 -4.15 11.60 -9.21
C TYR A 109 -5.43 10.81 -8.85
N ARG A 110 -6.21 10.36 -9.84
CA ARG A 110 -7.41 9.54 -9.63
C ARG A 110 -7.07 8.21 -8.93
N TYR A 111 -6.03 7.52 -9.41
CA TYR A 111 -5.55 6.29 -8.79
C TYR A 111 -5.15 6.49 -7.32
N TYR A 112 -4.35 7.51 -7.01
CA TYR A 112 -3.90 7.78 -5.65
C TYR A 112 -5.04 8.19 -4.73
N ARG A 113 -5.97 9.03 -5.22
CA ARG A 113 -7.15 9.38 -4.45
C ARG A 113 -7.91 8.12 -4.04
N ARG A 114 -8.24 7.23 -4.98
CA ARG A 114 -9.02 6.02 -4.67
C ARG A 114 -8.35 5.10 -3.65
N ARG A 115 -7.01 4.98 -3.66
CA ARG A 115 -6.28 4.10 -2.73
C ARG A 115 -5.97 4.74 -1.37
N TYR A 116 -5.72 6.05 -1.33
CA TYR A 116 -5.27 6.77 -0.13
C TYR A 116 -6.32 7.70 0.48
N THR A 117 -7.55 7.76 -0.05
CA THR A 117 -8.60 8.53 0.62
C THR A 117 -8.76 7.95 2.02
N PRO A 118 -8.48 8.74 3.08
CA PRO A 118 -8.57 8.23 4.43
C PRO A 118 -10.03 7.84 4.67
N LYS A 119 -10.27 6.54 4.94
CA LYS A 119 -11.60 6.02 5.26
C LYS A 119 -12.11 6.54 6.62
N VAL A 120 -11.20 7.09 7.42
CA VAL A 120 -11.49 7.72 8.71
C VAL A 120 -11.38 9.23 8.56
N ASP A 121 -12.35 9.95 9.07
CA ASP A 121 -12.30 11.41 9.10
C ASP A 121 -11.10 11.87 9.92
N VAL A 122 -10.20 12.64 9.30
CA VAL A 122 -8.98 13.16 9.94
C VAL A 122 -9.31 13.94 11.23
N ARG A 123 -10.50 14.56 11.29
CA ARG A 123 -11.02 15.25 12.47
C ARG A 123 -11.11 14.34 13.70
N LEU A 124 -11.55 13.09 13.53
CA LEU A 124 -11.65 12.12 14.64
C LEU A 124 -10.27 11.76 15.18
N VAL A 125 -9.29 11.59 14.29
CA VAL A 125 -7.90 11.31 14.68
C VAL A 125 -7.31 12.49 15.45
N LEU A 126 -7.53 13.72 14.99
CA LEU A 126 -7.07 14.93 15.67
C LEU A 126 -7.74 15.10 17.04
N LEU A 127 -9.07 14.93 17.13
CA LEU A 127 -9.78 15.00 18.42
C LEU A 127 -9.28 13.93 19.39
N GLY A 128 -9.08 12.70 18.92
CA GLY A 128 -8.51 11.62 19.73
C GLY A 128 -7.12 11.95 20.24
N ALA A 129 -6.23 12.44 19.38
CA ALA A 129 -4.88 12.86 19.75
C ALA A 129 -4.89 13.99 20.79
N ILE A 130 -5.74 15.02 20.60
CA ILE A 130 -5.88 16.14 21.53
C ILE A 130 -6.36 15.67 22.91
N LEU A 131 -7.36 14.79 22.96
CA LEU A 131 -7.88 14.26 24.23
C LEU A 131 -6.82 13.41 24.96
N VAL A 132 -6.07 12.59 24.23
CA VAL A 132 -4.97 11.79 24.82
C VAL A 132 -3.87 12.69 25.37
N VAL A 133 -3.42 13.69 24.61
CA VAL A 133 -2.40 14.64 25.09
C VAL A 133 -2.91 15.43 26.29
N SER A 134 -4.17 15.87 26.26
CA SER A 134 -4.80 16.60 27.37
C SER A 134 -4.88 15.76 28.64
N THR A 135 -5.30 14.50 28.56
CA THR A 135 -5.36 13.61 29.73
C THR A 135 -3.97 13.32 30.33
N ILE A 136 -2.94 13.17 29.48
CA ILE A 136 -1.55 13.00 29.92
C ILE A 136 -1.06 14.26 30.63
N GLN A 137 -1.30 15.44 30.07
CA GLN A 137 -0.92 16.71 30.68
C GLN A 137 -1.59 16.89 32.04
N VAL A 138 -2.90 16.68 32.14
CA VAL A 138 -3.66 16.83 33.40
C VAL A 138 -3.20 15.82 34.44
N LYS A 139 -2.99 14.55 34.07
CA LYS A 139 -2.51 13.52 34.99
C LYS A 139 -1.08 13.78 35.46
N SER A 140 -0.22 14.29 34.58
CA SER A 140 1.15 14.68 34.94
C SER A 140 1.14 15.86 35.93
N GLN A 141 0.30 16.87 35.69
CA GLN A 141 0.15 18.02 36.59
C GLN A 141 -0.45 17.57 37.95
N LEU A 142 -1.42 16.65 37.95
CA LEU A 142 -2.00 16.10 39.18
C LEU A 142 -0.98 15.28 39.98
N ASN A 143 -0.17 14.43 39.33
CA ASN A 143 0.89 13.67 40.00
C ASN A 143 1.95 14.59 40.63
N PHE A 144 2.33 15.66 39.94
CA PHE A 144 3.26 16.66 40.46
C PHE A 144 2.69 17.39 41.69
N LEU A 145 1.40 17.72 41.66
CA LEU A 145 0.71 18.38 42.78
C LEU A 145 0.55 17.44 43.99
N VAL A 146 0.24 16.16 43.78
CA VAL A 146 0.22 15.14 44.85
C VAL A 146 1.60 14.93 45.46
N PHE A 147 2.68 15.00 44.68
CA PHE A 147 4.04 14.92 45.21
C PHE A 147 4.38 16.12 46.12
N LEU A 148 3.99 17.32 45.71
CA LEU A 148 4.23 18.55 46.49
C LEU A 148 3.36 18.65 47.77
N PHE A 149 2.09 18.23 47.72
CA PHE A 149 1.19 18.34 48.88
C PHE A 149 1.06 17.06 49.72
N GLY A 150 1.35 15.88 49.14
CA GLY A 150 1.35 14.60 49.86
C GLY A 150 2.56 14.43 50.79
N SER A 151 3.69 15.07 50.48
CA SER A 151 4.82 15.19 51.40
C SER A 151 4.52 16.12 52.59
N SER A 152 3.62 17.10 52.43
CA SER A 152 3.18 18.00 53.51
C SER A 152 2.19 17.36 54.48
N PHE A 153 1.34 16.42 54.02
CA PHE A 153 0.36 15.75 54.88
C PHE A 153 0.96 14.67 55.79
N ASN A 154 1.96 13.90 55.33
CA ASN A 154 2.68 12.95 56.19
C ASN A 154 3.56 13.64 57.25
N ALA A 155 3.94 14.91 57.04
CA ALA A 155 4.68 15.69 58.02
C ALA A 155 3.78 16.27 59.13
N MET A 156 2.48 16.49 58.88
CA MET A 156 1.52 16.98 59.88
C MET A 156 0.82 15.88 60.69
N ALA A 157 0.85 14.62 60.24
CA ALA A 157 0.32 13.47 60.99
C ALA A 157 1.35 12.83 61.95
N ALA A 158 2.57 13.36 62.01
CA ALA A 158 3.65 12.90 62.87
C ALA A 158 3.86 13.78 64.13
N PHE A 159 2.88 14.62 64.48
CA PHE A 159 2.83 15.41 65.71
C PHE A 159 1.54 15.13 66.47
#